data_AF-A0A1H1RKJ6-F1
#
_entry.id   AF-A0A1H1RKJ6-F1
#
_cell.length_a   1.000
_cell.length_b   1.000
_cell.length_c   1.000
_cell.angle_alpha   90.00
_cell.angle_beta   90.00
_cell.angle_gamma   90.00
#
_symmetry.space_group_name_H-M   'P 1'
#
loop_
_entity.id
_entity.type
_entity.pdbx_description
1 polymer ?
#
loop_
_entity_poly.entity_id
_entity_poly.type
_entity_poly.pdbx_seq_one_letter_code
_entity_poly.pdbx_strand_id
1 'polypeptide(L)'
;MKRIVLCLVFGSMIGVADARDLGQWDAVDPAVREWYQALMQPDVPTASCCGEADAYWADEVHVKDGKTYAVITDDRPDEPRRRPHIEIGTEVEIPNNKLKWDKSNPTGHGIVFLSRAGYVYCYVQPGGV
;
A
#
# COMPACT_ATOMS: atom_id res chain seq x y z
N MET A 1 -38.54 -29.98 -25.34
CA MET A 1 -37.06 -29.95 -25.27
C MET A 1 -36.55 -28.68 -25.94
N LYS A 2 -36.18 -27.65 -25.17
CA LYS A 2 -35.44 -26.47 -25.65
C LYS A 2 -34.49 -26.06 -24.53
N ARG A 3 -33.19 -26.32 -24.72
CA ARG A 3 -32.13 -25.92 -23.79
C ARG A 3 -31.76 -24.48 -24.13
N ILE A 4 -32.13 -23.53 -23.27
CA ILE A 4 -31.63 -22.16 -23.34
C ILE A 4 -30.34 -22.14 -22.53
N VAL A 5 -29.21 -22.06 -23.24
CA VAL A 5 -27.89 -21.84 -22.62
C VAL A 5 -27.74 -20.34 -22.43
N LEU A 6 -27.84 -19.89 -21.18
CA LEU A 6 -27.59 -18.50 -20.80
C LEU A 6 -26.10 -18.38 -20.43
N CYS A 7 -25.26 -18.00 -21.40
CA CYS A 7 -23.87 -17.62 -21.15
C CYS A 7 -23.83 -16.22 -20.51
N LEU A 8 -23.75 -16.16 -19.18
CA LEU A 8 -23.42 -14.93 -18.45
C LEU A 8 -21.91 -14.72 -18.49
N VAL A 9 -21.44 -13.94 -19.46
CA VAL A 9 -20.08 -13.40 -19.48
C VAL A 9 -20.04 -12.23 -18.49
N PHE A 10 -19.70 -12.51 -17.24
CA PHE A 10 -19.45 -11.49 -16.23
C PHE A 10 -18.03 -10.93 -16.47
N GLY A 11 -17.95 -9.89 -17.31
CA GLY A 11 -16.71 -9.15 -17.54
C GLY A 11 -16.27 -8.47 -16.25
N SER A 12 -15.17 -8.96 -15.66
CA SER A 12 -14.53 -8.34 -14.51
C SER A 12 -13.95 -6.99 -14.94
N MET A 13 -14.61 -5.89 -14.53
CA MET A 13 -14.01 -4.57 -14.59
C MET A 13 -12.94 -4.49 -13.51
N ILE A 14 -11.71 -4.89 -13.85
CA ILE A 14 -10.54 -4.59 -13.04
C ILE A 14 -10.28 -3.09 -13.22
N GLY A 15 -10.95 -2.27 -12.40
CA GLY A 15 -10.69 -0.84 -12.34
C GLY A 15 -9.24 -0.65 -11.89
N VAL A 16 -8.41 -0.12 -12.78
CA VAL A 16 -7.10 0.40 -12.40
C VAL A 16 -7.36 1.50 -11.39
N ALA A 17 -6.89 1.32 -10.15
CA ALA A 17 -6.94 2.39 -9.16
C ALA A 17 -5.92 3.44 -9.59
N ASP A 18 -6.39 4.48 -10.28
CA ASP A 18 -5.54 5.62 -10.63
C ASP A 18 -5.11 6.30 -9.33
N ALA A 19 -3.85 6.11 -8.95
CA ALA A 19 -3.23 6.91 -7.91
C ALA A 19 -3.33 8.39 -8.33
N ARG A 20 -3.88 9.25 -7.47
CA ARG A 20 -4.03 10.68 -7.75
C ARG A 20 -2.70 11.24 -8.23
N ASP A 21 -2.64 11.85 -9.42
CA ASP A 21 -1.45 12.53 -9.92
C ASP A 21 -1.61 14.05 -9.72
N LEU A 22 -0.81 14.60 -8.80
CA LEU A 22 -0.70 16.02 -8.48
C LEU A 22 0.66 16.58 -8.92
N GLY A 23 1.37 15.90 -9.83
CA GLY A 23 2.75 16.20 -10.20
C GLY A 23 3.78 15.64 -9.23
N GLN A 24 3.38 14.81 -8.25
CA GLN A 24 4.33 14.17 -7.32
C GLN A 24 5.25 13.16 -8.02
N TRP A 25 4.83 12.67 -9.19
CA TRP A 25 5.58 11.67 -9.96
C TRP A 25 6.58 12.27 -10.95
N ASP A 26 6.54 13.58 -11.22
CA ASP A 26 7.36 14.21 -12.27
C ASP A 26 8.88 14.12 -11.98
N ALA A 27 9.25 13.97 -10.71
CA ALA A 27 10.63 13.83 -10.25
C ALA A 27 10.98 12.42 -9.76
N VAL A 28 10.05 11.47 -9.83
CA VAL A 28 10.21 10.10 -9.30
C VAL A 28 10.56 9.16 -10.45
N ASP A 29 11.45 8.19 -10.17
CA ASP A 29 11.76 7.12 -11.13
C ASP A 29 10.45 6.42 -11.58
N PRO A 30 10.17 6.30 -12.89
CA PRO A 30 8.99 5.60 -13.39
C PRO A 30 8.79 4.21 -12.80
N ALA A 31 9.87 3.48 -12.48
CA ALA A 31 9.79 2.16 -11.87
C ALA A 31 9.19 2.20 -10.46
N VAL A 32 9.45 3.26 -9.68
CA VAL A 32 8.85 3.44 -8.35
C VAL A 32 7.36 3.76 -8.48
N ARG A 33 6.98 4.59 -9.45
CA ARG A 33 5.57 4.87 -9.74
C ARG A 33 4.80 3.61 -10.12
N GLU A 34 5.33 2.84 -11.07
CA GLU A 34 4.73 1.58 -11.52
C GLU A 34 4.63 0.57 -10.38
N TRP A 35 5.65 0.53 -9.50
CA TRP A 35 5.62 -0.30 -8.31
C TRP A 35 4.43 0.05 -7.41
N TYR A 36 4.24 1.33 -7.06
CA TYR A 36 3.08 1.76 -6.25
C TYR A 36 1.75 1.38 -6.90
N GLN A 37 1.61 1.63 -8.21
CA GLN A 37 0.38 1.34 -8.97
C GLN A 37 0.05 -0.16 -9.02
N ALA A 38 1.07 -1.02 -8.96
CA ALA A 38 0.91 -2.47 -9.01
C ALA A 38 0.57 -3.12 -7.65
N LEU A 39 0.65 -2.38 -6.53
CA LEU A 39 0.42 -2.95 -5.20
C LEU A 39 -1.07 -3.21 -4.95
N MET A 40 -1.39 -4.48 -4.74
CA MET A 40 -2.70 -4.96 -4.31
C MET A 40 -2.65 -5.50 -2.88
N GLN A 41 -3.76 -5.34 -2.16
CA GLN A 41 -3.92 -5.80 -0.77
C GLN A 41 -3.81 -7.32 -0.71
N PRO A 42 -3.06 -7.88 0.26
CA PRO A 42 -2.85 -9.32 0.34
C PRO A 42 -4.11 -10.11 0.71
N ASP A 43 -5.05 -9.51 1.45
CA ASP A 43 -6.34 -10.11 1.81
C ASP A 43 -7.46 -9.82 0.81
N VAL A 44 -7.35 -8.75 0.04
CA VAL A 44 -8.28 -8.39 -1.05
C VAL A 44 -7.49 -8.07 -2.32
N PRO A 45 -7.05 -9.09 -3.09
CA PRO A 45 -6.13 -8.90 -4.23
C PRO A 45 -6.70 -8.12 -5.42
N THR A 46 -7.98 -7.75 -5.38
CA THR A 46 -8.64 -6.88 -6.34
C THR A 46 -8.71 -5.41 -5.88
N ALA A 47 -8.19 -5.11 -4.69
CA ALA A 47 -8.15 -3.77 -4.11
C ALA A 47 -6.71 -3.29 -4.01
N SER A 48 -6.46 -2.03 -4.39
CA SER A 48 -5.15 -1.41 -4.29
C SER A 48 -4.70 -1.21 -2.83
N CYS A 49 -3.39 -1.26 -2.59
CA CYS A 49 -2.77 -0.78 -1.35
C CYS A 49 -2.83 0.75 -1.19
N CYS A 50 -3.37 1.48 -2.16
CA CYS A 50 -3.28 2.93 -2.37
C CYS A 50 -1.93 3.36 -2.99
N GLY A 51 -1.61 4.66 -2.94
CA GLY A 51 -0.44 5.23 -3.60
C GLY A 51 0.48 5.98 -2.64
N GLU A 52 1.46 6.71 -3.17
CA GLU A 52 2.45 7.44 -2.38
C GLU A 52 1.82 8.40 -1.36
N ALA A 53 0.68 9.01 -1.69
CA ALA A 53 -0.03 9.93 -0.80
C ALA A 53 -0.57 9.26 0.48
N ASP A 54 -0.68 7.93 0.49
CA ASP A 54 -1.17 7.16 1.64
C ASP A 54 -0.04 6.35 2.31
N ALA A 55 1.19 6.45 1.80
CA ALA A 55 2.31 5.58 2.15
C ALA A 55 3.30 6.29 3.09
N TYR A 56 3.54 5.73 4.27
CA TYR A 56 4.50 6.23 5.25
C TYR A 56 5.70 5.29 5.33
N TRP A 57 6.91 5.85 5.40
CA TRP A 57 8.08 5.05 5.76
C TRP A 57 7.94 4.52 7.19
N ALA A 58 8.16 3.22 7.32
CA ALA A 58 8.06 2.47 8.57
C ALA A 58 9.08 1.33 8.56
N ASP A 59 10.34 1.71 8.76
CA ASP A 59 11.50 0.85 8.54
C ASP A 59 11.77 -0.12 9.68
N GLU A 60 11.32 0.20 10.90
CA GLU A 60 11.48 -0.67 12.05
C GLU A 60 10.24 -1.53 12.26
N VAL A 61 10.44 -2.83 12.43
CA VAL A 61 9.37 -3.81 12.71
C VAL A 61 9.73 -4.65 13.91
N HIS A 62 8.77 -4.86 14.80
CA HIS A 62 8.92 -5.78 15.91
C HIS A 62 7.62 -6.52 16.20
N VAL A 63 7.74 -7.63 16.93
CA VAL A 63 6.61 -8.45 17.36
C VAL A 63 6.48 -8.36 18.87
N LYS A 64 5.29 -8.01 19.34
CA LYS A 64 4.93 -7.94 20.76
C LYS A 64 3.63 -8.67 20.98
N ASP A 65 3.60 -9.60 21.93
CA ASP A 65 2.41 -10.39 22.28
C ASP A 65 1.74 -11.08 21.07
N GLY A 66 2.55 -11.53 20.10
CA GLY A 66 2.06 -12.19 18.89
C GLY A 66 1.48 -11.25 17.82
N LYS A 67 1.59 -9.93 18.01
CA LYS A 67 1.18 -8.89 17.06
C LYS A 67 2.40 -8.20 16.46
N THR A 68 2.30 -7.86 15.18
CA THR A 68 3.35 -7.13 14.46
C THR A 68 3.10 -5.64 14.58
N TYR A 69 4.14 -4.87 14.85
CA TYR A 69 4.12 -3.41 14.89
C TYR A 69 5.22 -2.87 13.97
N ALA A 70 4.90 -1.80 13.24
CA ALA A 70 5.85 -1.02 12.47
C ALA A 70 5.95 0.40 13.04
N VAL A 71 7.15 0.95 13.09
CA VAL A 71 7.40 2.29 13.64
C VAL A 71 7.55 3.28 12.51
N ILE A 72 6.81 4.40 12.55
CA ILE A 72 6.94 5.45 11.56
C ILE A 72 8.34 6.09 11.62
N THR A 73 9.03 6.09 10.49
CA THR A 73 10.35 6.69 10.26
C THR A 73 10.32 7.78 9.19
N ASP A 74 9.14 8.11 8.68
CA ASP A 74 8.93 9.04 7.57
C ASP A 74 9.21 10.50 7.98
N ASP A 75 10.35 11.02 7.55
CA ASP A 75 10.75 12.42 7.75
C ASP A 75 10.29 13.35 6.60
N ARG A 76 9.62 12.80 5.59
CA ARG A 76 9.18 13.57 4.44
C ARG A 76 8.01 14.49 4.83
N PRO A 77 7.99 15.74 4.31
CA PRO A 77 6.88 16.64 4.57
C PRO A 77 5.56 16.11 4.02
N ASP A 78 4.47 16.41 4.72
CA ASP A 78 3.11 16.05 4.31
C ASP A 78 2.64 16.85 3.11
N GLU A 79 3.17 18.06 2.91
CA GLU A 79 3.08 18.75 1.63
C GLU A 79 4.24 18.27 0.74
N PRO A 80 3.99 17.84 -0.51
CA PRO A 80 2.76 18.00 -1.29
C PRO A 80 1.76 16.83 -1.22
N ARG A 81 2.04 15.79 -0.42
CA ARG A 81 1.27 14.52 -0.36
C ARG A 81 -0.17 14.68 0.15
N ARG A 82 -0.49 15.76 0.89
CA ARG A 82 -1.82 16.07 1.44
C ARG A 82 -2.41 14.94 2.30
N ARG A 83 -1.52 14.26 3.04
CA ARG A 83 -1.83 13.18 3.98
C ARG A 83 -1.85 13.70 5.42
N PRO A 84 -2.54 13.03 6.36
CA PRO A 84 -2.43 13.36 7.78
C PRO A 84 -0.98 13.23 8.28
N HIS A 85 -0.53 14.16 9.12
CA HIS A 85 0.77 14.01 9.78
C HIS A 85 0.76 12.83 10.75
N ILE A 86 1.84 12.05 10.78
CA ILE A 86 2.09 11.03 11.79
C ILE A 86 3.51 11.22 12.31
N GLU A 87 3.64 11.37 13.62
CA GLU A 87 4.93 11.63 14.27
C GLU A 87 5.89 10.44 14.10
N ILE A 88 7.17 10.74 13.87
CA ILE A 88 8.24 9.74 13.89
C ILE A 88 8.26 9.06 15.26
N GLY A 89 8.41 7.73 15.27
CA GLY A 89 8.33 6.92 16.48
C GLY A 89 6.92 6.41 16.81
N THR A 90 5.89 6.82 16.06
CA THR A 90 4.54 6.26 16.22
C THR A 90 4.54 4.77 15.86
N GLU A 91 4.05 3.93 16.77
CA GLU A 91 3.83 2.50 16.51
C GLU A 91 2.47 2.26 15.85
N VAL A 92 2.48 1.52 14.74
CA VAL A 92 1.28 1.09 14.01
C VAL A 92 1.18 -0.43 14.11
N GLU A 93 0.07 -0.94 14.67
CA GLU A 93 -0.24 -2.38 14.63
C GLU A 93 -0.52 -2.79 13.18
N ILE A 94 0.20 -3.79 12.70
CA ILE A 94 0.05 -4.34 11.35
C ILE A 94 -0.71 -5.67 11.46
N PRO A 95 -1.97 -5.73 11.01
CA PRO A 95 -2.70 -6.99 10.99
C PRO A 95 -1.99 -8.03 10.12
N ASN A 96 -1.98 -9.29 10.55
CA ASN A 96 -1.27 -10.36 9.83
C ASN A 96 -1.72 -10.53 8.37
N ASN A 97 -3.00 -10.30 8.10
CA ASN A 97 -3.58 -10.35 6.76
C ASN A 97 -3.27 -9.12 5.90
N LYS A 98 -2.52 -8.13 6.42
CA LYS A 98 -2.08 -6.93 5.72
C LYS A 98 -0.57 -6.94 5.41
N LEU A 99 0.16 -7.93 5.91
CA LEU A 99 1.58 -8.11 5.64
C LEU A 99 1.79 -8.58 4.20
N LYS A 100 2.56 -7.80 3.44
CA LYS A 100 2.92 -8.10 2.05
C LYS A 100 4.29 -8.78 2.00
N TRP A 101 4.30 -10.02 1.53
CA TRP A 101 5.49 -10.90 1.48
C TRP A 101 5.99 -11.14 0.04
N ASP A 102 5.17 -10.85 -0.96
CA ASP A 102 5.41 -11.11 -2.39
C ASP A 102 6.06 -9.93 -3.12
N LYS A 103 6.26 -8.80 -2.44
CA LYS A 103 6.87 -7.59 -2.95
C LYS A 103 7.73 -6.94 -1.89
N SER A 104 8.74 -6.24 -2.35
CA SER A 104 9.62 -5.39 -1.54
C SER A 104 9.63 -4.00 -2.16
N ASN A 105 9.87 -2.97 -1.34
CA ASN A 105 10.00 -1.61 -1.85
C ASN A 105 11.38 -1.40 -2.51
N PRO A 106 11.45 -0.98 -3.79
CA PRO A 106 12.71 -0.75 -4.50
C PRO A 106 13.59 0.34 -3.90
N THR A 107 13.06 1.24 -3.06
CA THR A 107 13.87 2.28 -2.40
C THR A 107 14.52 1.81 -1.10
N GLY A 108 14.26 0.56 -0.67
CA GLY A 108 14.81 -0.02 0.56
C GLY A 108 14.00 0.28 1.82
N HIS A 109 13.03 1.21 1.78
CA HIS A 109 12.21 1.54 2.96
C HIS A 109 11.08 0.54 3.21
N GLY A 110 10.76 0.26 4.47
CA GLY A 110 9.48 -0.32 4.84
C GLY A 110 8.37 0.69 4.62
N ILE A 111 7.20 0.26 4.13
CA ILE A 111 6.09 1.16 3.83
C ILE A 111 4.80 0.63 4.45
N VAL A 112 4.17 1.45 5.28
CA VAL A 112 2.79 1.26 5.72
C VAL A 112 1.85 2.17 4.94
N PHE A 113 0.81 1.59 4.36
CA PHE A 113 -0.25 2.34 3.68
C PHE A 113 -1.45 2.53 4.59
N LEU A 114 -1.82 3.78 4.84
CA LEU A 114 -2.84 4.14 5.82
C LEU A 114 -3.97 4.94 5.18
N SER A 115 -5.20 4.60 5.54
CA SER A 115 -6.33 5.51 5.34
C SER A 115 -6.17 6.76 6.22
N ARG A 116 -6.95 7.79 5.92
CA ARG A 116 -7.05 8.99 6.78
C ARG A 116 -7.48 8.71 8.22
N ALA A 117 -8.12 7.57 8.48
CA ALA A 117 -8.57 7.16 9.81
C ALA A 117 -7.59 6.17 10.49
N GLY A 118 -6.43 5.90 9.90
CA GLY A 118 -5.42 4.99 10.45
C GLY A 118 -5.64 3.50 10.12
N TYR A 119 -6.65 3.15 9.31
CA TYR A 119 -6.78 1.78 8.79
C TYR A 119 -5.58 1.40 7.92
N VAL A 120 -4.97 0.23 8.19
CA VAL A 120 -3.84 -0.32 7.43
C VAL A 120 -4.35 -1.04 6.18
N TYR A 121 -4.00 -0.52 5.00
CA TYR A 121 -4.25 -1.19 3.73
C TYR A 121 -3.23 -2.28 3.44
N CYS A 122 -1.94 -1.97 3.65
CA CYS A 122 -0.82 -2.87 3.40
C CYS A 122 0.37 -2.46 4.26
N TYR A 123 1.19 -3.44 4.63
CA TYR A 123 2.56 -3.20 5.05
C TYR A 123 3.51 -3.95 4.12
N VAL A 124 4.43 -3.22 3.49
CA VAL A 124 5.47 -3.78 2.65
C VAL A 124 6.79 -3.66 3.38
N GLN A 125 7.51 -4.77 3.47
CA GLN A 125 8.81 -4.80 4.14
C GLN A 125 9.86 -4.01 3.38
N PRO A 126 10.87 -3.48 4.10
CA PRO A 126 12.05 -2.92 3.47
C PRO A 126 12.67 -3.94 2.50
N GLY A 127 13.01 -3.48 1.30
CA GLY A 127 13.74 -4.30 0.34
C GLY A 127 15.20 -4.43 0.76
N GLY A 128 15.67 -5.67 0.88
CA GLY A 128 17.10 -5.97 0.90
C GLY A 128 17.61 -6.17 -0.52
N VAL A 129 18.60 -5.38 -0.93
CA VAL A 129 19.54 -5.78 -1.98
C VAL A 129 20.57 -6.75 -1.41
#